data_AF-A0A4Q5PHS3-F1
#
_entry.id   AF-A0A4Q5PHS3-F1
#
_cell.length_a   1.000
_cell.length_b   1.000
_cell.length_c   1.000
_cell.angle_alpha   90.00
_cell.angle_beta   90.00
_cell.angle_gamma   90.00
#
_symmetry.space_group_name_H-M   'P 1'
#
loop_
_entity.id
_entity.type
_entity.pdbx_description
1 polymer ?
#
loop_
_entity_poly.entity_id
_entity_poly.type
_entity_poly.pdbx_seq_one_letter_code
_entity_poly.pdbx_strand_id
1 'polypeptide(L)' 'RMVGKTPHDMIVDVTVAVPYPDDVDTDAVAKELPYGTVTVAAVKGGLEVPADSGSDAIIIANAAVLVSLDDGK' A
#
# COMPACT_ATOMS: atom_id res chain seq x y z
N ARG A 1 -22.95 -2.25 7.45
CA ARG A 1 -22.36 -3.35 8.23
C ARG A 1 -22.93 -4.65 7.68
N MET A 2 -22.12 -5.50 7.07
CA MET A 2 -22.55 -6.83 6.63
C MET A 2 -22.78 -7.69 7.88
N VAL A 3 -23.94 -8.32 7.99
CA VAL A 3 -24.28 -9.13 9.19
C VAL A 3 -23.33 -10.33 9.24
N GLY A 4 -22.67 -10.54 10.39
CA GLY A 4 -21.80 -11.69 10.63
C GLY A 4 -20.32 -11.53 10.26
N LYS A 5 -19.90 -10.40 9.66
CA LYS A 5 -18.47 -10.16 9.35
C LYS A 5 -17.79 -9.23 10.35
N THR A 6 -16.50 -9.46 10.54
CA THR A 6 -15.58 -8.77 11.45
C THR A 6 -14.48 -8.05 10.65
N PRO A 7 -13.74 -7.11 11.26
CA PRO A 7 -12.58 -6.48 10.61
C PRO A 7 -11.50 -7.49 10.18
N HIS A 8 -11.42 -8.66 10.81
CA HIS A 8 -10.48 -9.70 10.42
C HIS A 8 -10.87 -10.41 9.11
N ASP A 9 -12.13 -10.28 8.68
CA ASP A 9 -12.61 -10.85 7.41
C ASP A 9 -12.35 -9.92 6.21
N MET A 10 -11.74 -8.75 6.43
CA MET A 10 -11.42 -7.80 5.37
C MET A 10 -10.31 -8.34 4.47
N ILE A 11 -10.50 -8.21 3.16
CA ILE A 11 -9.44 -8.35 2.16
C ILE A 11 -8.95 -6.94 1.87
N VAL A 12 -7.65 -6.71 2.06
CA VAL A 12 -7.03 -5.39 1.93
C VAL A 12 -5.95 -5.43 0.86
N ASP A 13 -6.21 -4.77 -0.26
CA ASP A 13 -5.24 -4.62 -1.34
C ASP A 13 -4.63 -3.23 -1.28
N VAL A 14 -3.33 -3.17 -1.05
CA VAL A 14 -2.55 -1.92 -1.01
C VAL A 14 -1.72 -1.82 -2.27
N THR A 15 -1.87 -0.72 -2.99
CA THR A 15 -0.98 -0.36 -4.10
C THR A 15 -0.19 0.88 -3.74
N VAL A 16 1.14 0.79 -3.75
CA VAL A 16 2.06 1.90 -3.49
C VAL A 16 2.73 2.30 -4.79
N ALA A 17 2.39 3.48 -5.31
CA ALA A 17 3.01 4.06 -6.48
C ALA A 17 4.19 4.95 -6.08
N VAL A 18 5.42 4.57 -6.48
CA VAL A 18 6.68 5.22 -6.09
C VAL A 18 7.72 5.14 -7.23
N PRO A 19 8.72 6.03 -7.31
CA PRO A 19 9.72 6.01 -8.37
C PRO A 19 10.56 4.72 -8.43
N TYR A 20 10.92 4.20 -7.26
CA TYR A 20 11.76 3.00 -7.08
C TYR A 20 10.98 1.91 -6.33
N PRO A 21 10.07 1.17 -7.00
CA PRO A 21 9.21 0.19 -6.34
C PRO A 21 9.97 -1.01 -5.77
N ASP A 22 11.10 -1.39 -6.39
CA ASP A 22 11.91 -2.53 -5.96
C ASP A 22 12.63 -2.29 -4.62
N ASP A 23 12.77 -1.02 -4.22
CA ASP A 23 13.38 -0.62 -2.95
C ASP A 23 12.35 -0.57 -1.79
N VAL A 24 11.07 -0.86 -2.06
CA VAL A 24 10.01 -0.82 -1.04
C VAL A 24 9.95 -2.14 -0.28
N ASP A 25 10.08 -2.05 1.05
CA ASP A 25 9.77 -3.15 1.95
C ASP A 25 8.24 -3.33 2.09
N THR A 26 7.67 -4.13 1.19
CA THR A 26 6.23 -4.41 1.16
C THR A 26 5.73 -5.17 2.39
N ASP A 27 6.60 -5.96 3.05
CA ASP A 27 6.26 -6.68 4.29
C ASP A 27 6.16 -5.70 5.47
N ALA A 28 7.03 -4.69 5.53
CA ALA A 28 6.93 -3.62 6.52
C ALA A 28 5.64 -2.82 6.33
N VAL A 29 5.29 -2.46 5.08
CA VAL A 29 4.03 -1.77 4.77
C VAL A 29 2.82 -2.62 5.19
N ALA A 30 2.85 -3.93 4.94
CA ALA A 30 1.76 -4.82 5.31
C ALA A 30 1.53 -4.87 6.84
N LYS A 31 2.60 -4.78 7.64
CA LYS A 31 2.54 -4.83 9.11
C LYS A 31 1.90 -3.59 9.75
N GLU A 32 1.88 -2.46 9.04
CA GLU A 32 1.24 -1.22 9.53
C GLU A 32 -0.30 -1.31 9.52
N LEU A 33 -0.87 -2.28 8.79
CA LEU A 33 -2.31 -2.47 8.72
C LEU A 33 -2.80 -3.39 9.86
N PRO A 34 -3.71 -2.91 10.73
CA PRO A 34 -4.05 -3.61 11.96
C PRO A 34 -4.99 -4.83 11.78
N TYR A 35 -5.66 -4.95 10.64
CA TYR A 35 -6.69 -5.95 10.40
C TYR A 35 -6.76 -6.40 8.94
N GLY A 36 -7.35 -7.56 8.73
CA GLY A 36 -7.62 -8.14 7.42
C GLY A 36 -6.46 -9.00 6.88
N THR A 37 -6.71 -9.60 5.72
CA THR A 37 -5.69 -10.26 4.90
C THR A 37 -5.14 -9.23 3.93
N VAL A 38 -3.87 -8.86 4.12
CA VAL A 38 -3.24 -7.74 3.41
C VAL A 38 -2.37 -8.25 2.27
N THR A 39 -2.57 -7.71 1.08
CA THR A 39 -1.67 -7.84 -0.06
C THR A 39 -1.12 -6.48 -0.42
N VAL A 40 0.21 -6.35 -0.54
CA VAL A 40 0.85 -5.08 -0.91
C VAL A 40 1.57 -5.25 -2.24
N ALA A 41 1.35 -4.30 -3.16
CA ALA A 41 2.06 -4.20 -4.42
C ALA A 41 2.71 -2.82 -4.54
N ALA A 42 4.04 -2.79 -4.73
CA ALA A 42 4.75 -1.59 -5.13
C ALA A 42 4.80 -1.52 -6.65
N VAL A 43 4.47 -0.35 -7.20
CA VAL A 43 4.45 -0.10 -8.65
C VAL A 43 5.15 1.21 -8.97
N LYS A 44 5.68 1.33 -10.19
CA LYS A 44 6.30 2.57 -10.64
C LYS A 44 5.27 3.69 -10.72
N GLY A 45 5.54 4.81 -10.07
CA GLY A 45 4.70 6.01 -10.08
C GLY A 45 5.17 7.05 -9.07
N GLY A 46 4.23 7.78 -8.45
CA GLY A 46 4.57 8.82 -7.48
C GLY A 46 5.35 9.99 -8.09
N LEU A 47 6.25 10.59 -7.32
CA LEU A 47 7.13 11.67 -7.76
C LEU A 47 8.48 11.60 -7.06
N GLU A 48 9.53 11.94 -7.79
CA GLU A 48 10.87 12.21 -7.27
C GLU A 48 11.22 13.66 -7.59
N VAL A 49 11.64 14.41 -6.58
CA VAL A 49 12.14 15.78 -6.73
C VAL A 49 13.60 15.80 -6.29
N PRO A 50 14.57 15.79 -7.22
CA PRO A 50 15.98 15.83 -6.87
C PRO A 50 16.37 17.17 -6.25
N ALA A 51 17.30 17.16 -5.30
CA ALA A 51 17.92 18.36 -4.78
C ALA A 51 18.82 19.02 -5.84
N ASP A 52 19.02 20.34 -5.77
CA ASP A 52 19.89 21.09 -6.70
C ASP A 52 21.34 20.57 -6.71
N SER A 53 21.81 20.01 -5.60
CA SER A 53 23.14 19.39 -5.48
C SER A 53 23.23 17.98 -6.10
N GLY A 54 22.09 17.37 -6.43
CA GLY A 54 21.98 16.01 -6.97
C GLY A 54 22.33 14.89 -5.98
N SER A 55 22.55 15.21 -4.70
CA SER A 55 23.01 14.26 -3.68
C SER A 55 21.88 13.54 -2.95
N ASP A 56 20.65 14.01 -3.09
CA ASP A 56 19.46 13.46 -2.44
C ASP A 56 18.20 13.86 -3.23
N ALA A 57 17.06 13.21 -2.94
CA ALA A 57 15.78 13.52 -3.56
C ALA A 57 14.62 13.37 -2.57
N ILE A 58 13.62 14.24 -2.70
CA ILE A 58 12.34 14.06 -2.01
C ILE A 58 11.51 13.04 -2.82
N ILE A 59 11.21 11.91 -2.19
CA ILE A 59 10.35 10.87 -2.76
C ILE A 59 8.93 11.02 -2.21
N ILE A 60 7.97 11.12 -3.11
CA ILE A 60 6.53 11.15 -2.79
C ILE A 60 5.92 9.84 -3.31
N ALA A 61 5.50 8.98 -2.38
CA ALA A 61 4.77 7.77 -2.68
C ALA A 61 3.27 7.98 -2.50
N ASN A 62 2.47 7.48 -3.43
CA ASN A 62 1.01 7.49 -3.34
C ASN A 62 0.52 6.08 -3.01
N ALA A 63 -0.18 5.93 -1.89
CA ALA A 63 -0.78 4.66 -1.51
C ALA A 63 -2.29 4.67 -1.73
N ALA A 64 -2.80 3.65 -2.42
CA ALA A 64 -4.23 3.36 -2.52
C ALA A 64 -4.54 2.10 -1.71
N VAL A 65 -5.52 2.17 -0.82
CA VAL A 65 -5.95 1.04 0.02
C VAL A 65 -7.38 0.68 -0.38
N LEU A 66 -7.55 -0.48 -1.00
CA LEU A 66 -8.83 -1.04 -1.35
C LEU A 66 -9.23 -2.06 -0.28
N VAL A 67 -10.38 -1.85 0.35
CA VAL A 67 -10.92 -2.76 1.35
C VAL A 67 -12.19 -3.40 0.80
N SER A 68 -12.23 -4.72 0.81
CA SER A 68 -13.38 -5.50 0.35
C SER A 68 -13.73 -6.62 1.33
N LEU A 69 -14.93 -7.16 1.17
CA LEU A 69 -15.43 -8.33 1.91
C LEU A 69 -16.03 -9.28 0.88
N ASP A 70 -15.65 -10.56 0.95
CA ASP A 70 -16.28 -11.62 0.15
C ASP A 70 -17.74 -11.82 0.59
N ASP A 71 -18.70 -11.73 -0.32
CA ASP A 71 -20.12 -11.93 -0.01
C ASP A 71 -20.56 -13.40 -0.06
N GLY A 72 -19.64 -14.31 -0.37
CA GLY A 72 -19.83 -15.77 -0.31
C GLY A 72 -20.85 -16.30 -1.32
N LYS A 73 -21.13 -15.54 -2.39
CA LYS A 73 -22.06 -15.92 -3.46
C LYS A 73 -21.35 -16.38 -4.71
#